data_AF-A0A7R9KD38-F1
#
_entry.id   AF-A0A7R9KD38-F1
#
_cell.length_a   1.000
_cell.length_b   1.000
_cell.length_c   1.000
_cell.angle_alpha   90.00
_cell.angle_beta   90.00
_cell.angle_gamma   90.00
#
_symmetry.space_group_name_H-M   'P 1'
#
loop_
_entity.id
_entity.type
_entity.pdbx_description
1 polymer ?
#
loop_
_entity_poly.entity_id
_entity_poly.type
_entity_poly.pdbx_seq_one_letter_code
_entity_poly.pdbx_strand_id
1 'polypeptide(L)'
;MSKTTSGNDVVISGIAGRFPLSNNTDELARNLYDGVDMITGDDSRWPEGTFDLNPRFGKIHDFNQFDATFFGLPTQLSEAVDPQARMLLEITYEAI
;
A
#
# COMPACT_ATOMS: atom_id res chain seq x y z
N MET A 1 -24.85 28.76 2.05
CA MET A 1 -24.11 29.32 0.89
C MET A 1 -24.04 28.24 -0.17
N SER A 2 -24.79 28.39 -1.27
CA SER A 2 -24.81 27.43 -2.38
C SER A 2 -23.55 27.62 -3.22
N LYS A 3 -22.64 26.64 -3.20
CA LYS A 3 -21.48 26.62 -4.09
C LYS A 3 -22.00 26.27 -5.48
N THR A 4 -22.00 27.24 -6.40
CA THR A 4 -22.32 27.02 -7.81
C THR A 4 -21.26 26.08 -8.38
N THR A 5 -21.64 24.82 -8.61
CA THR A 5 -20.76 23.81 -9.22
C THR A 5 -20.38 24.27 -10.61
N SER A 6 -19.11 24.65 -10.78
CA SER A 6 -18.57 24.84 -12.12
C SER A 6 -18.40 23.44 -12.73
N GLY A 7 -18.53 23.28 -14.05
CA GLY A 7 -18.38 21.96 -14.70
C GLY A 7 -16.99 21.32 -14.56
N ASN A 8 -16.08 21.93 -13.81
CA ASN A 8 -14.69 21.53 -13.60
C ASN A 8 -14.36 21.30 -12.12
N ASP A 9 -15.36 21.03 -11.28
CA ASP A 9 -15.12 20.76 -9.87
C ASP A 9 -14.32 19.45 -9.71
N VAL A 10 -13.17 19.55 -9.05
CA VAL A 10 -12.27 18.41 -8.79
C VAL A 10 -12.65 17.75 -7.46
N VAL A 11 -12.85 16.44 -7.48
CA VAL A 11 -13.19 15.63 -6.30
C VAL A 11 -12.25 14.43 -6.19
N ILE A 12 -12.05 13.96 -4.96
CA ILE A 12 -11.44 12.65 -4.71
C ILE A 12 -12.58 11.64 -4.78
N SER A 13 -12.64 10.85 -5.85
CA SER A 13 -13.71 9.87 -6.08
C SER A 13 -13.41 8.49 -5.50
N GLY A 14 -12.15 8.19 -5.20
CA GLY A 14 -11.72 6.89 -4.70
C GLY A 14 -10.34 6.96 -4.05
N ILE A 15 -10.09 6.01 -3.15
CA ILE A 15 -8.81 5.85 -2.45
C ILE A 15 -8.62 4.37 -2.10
N ALA A 16 -7.44 3.85 -2.40
CA ALA A 16 -6.99 2.54 -1.97
C ALA A 16 -5.50 2.61 -1.60
N GLY A 17 -5.00 1.61 -0.88
CA GLY A 17 -3.61 1.58 -0.50
C GLY A 17 -3.23 0.38 0.36
N ARG A 18 -1.92 0.21 0.53
CA ARG A 18 -1.30 -0.74 1.45
C ARG A 18 -0.43 0.05 2.42
N PHE A 19 -0.52 -0.27 3.70
CA PHE A 19 0.10 0.49 4.79
C PHE A 19 0.75 -0.46 5.80
N PRO A 20 1.58 0.04 6.74
CA PRO A 20 2.09 -0.77 7.83
C PRO A 20 0.95 -1.47 8.59
N LEU A 21 1.08 -2.78 8.81
CA LEU A 21 0.08 -3.61 9.49
C LEU A 21 -1.36 -3.54 8.89
N SER A 22 -1.51 -3.06 7.66
CA SER A 22 -2.83 -2.85 7.03
C SER A 22 -2.79 -3.13 5.53
N ASN A 23 -3.50 -4.17 5.10
CA ASN A 23 -3.58 -4.59 3.70
C ASN A 23 -4.65 -3.84 2.90
N ASN A 24 -5.37 -2.89 3.48
CA ASN A 24 -6.35 -2.05 2.79
C ASN A 24 -6.68 -0.82 3.64
N THR A 25 -7.46 0.09 3.09
CA THR A 25 -7.92 1.32 3.76
C THR A 25 -8.84 1.05 4.94
N ASP A 26 -9.61 -0.04 4.92
CA ASP A 26 -10.50 -0.42 6.04
C ASP A 26 -9.72 -0.95 7.25
N GLU A 27 -8.67 -1.73 7.02
CA GLU A 27 -7.71 -2.15 8.06
C GLU A 27 -6.96 -0.95 8.62
N LEU A 28 -6.50 -0.05 7.76
CA LEU A 28 -5.86 1.18 8.19
C LEU A 28 -6.80 2.00 9.07
N ALA A 29 -8.04 2.19 8.64
CA ALA A 29 -9.04 2.94 9.39
C ALA A 29 -9.26 2.33 10.77
N ARG A 30 -9.45 1.00 10.86
CA ARG A 30 -9.58 0.30 12.14
C ARG A 30 -8.38 0.51 13.04
N ASN A 31 -7.16 0.27 12.54
CA ASN A 31 -5.93 0.46 13.31
C ASN A 31 -5.78 1.90 13.83
N LEU A 32 -6.16 2.90 13.02
CA LEU A 32 -6.15 4.30 13.42
C LEU A 32 -7.19 4.61 14.51
N TYR A 33 -8.42 4.11 14.36
CA TYR A 33 -9.48 4.32 15.36
C TYR A 33 -9.18 3.63 16.69
N ASP A 34 -8.54 2.46 16.64
CA ASP A 34 -8.17 1.67 17.82
C ASP A 34 -6.83 2.11 18.44
N GLY A 35 -6.12 3.07 17.82
CA GLY A 35 -4.83 3.59 18.32
C GLY A 35 -3.70 2.56 18.26
N VAL A 36 -3.74 1.64 17.31
CA VAL A 36 -2.75 0.57 17.14
C VAL A 36 -1.43 1.15 16.61
N ASP A 37 -0.34 0.85 17.29
CA ASP A 37 1.01 1.17 16.81
C ASP A 37 1.40 0.22 15.67
N MET A 38 1.33 0.73 14.44
CA MET A 38 1.62 -0.03 13.23
C MET A 38 3.13 -0.11 12.89
N ILE A 39 4.00 0.37 13.77
CA ILE A 39 5.45 0.38 13.58
C ILE A 39 6.10 -0.79 14.32
N THR A 40 6.65 -1.74 13.56
CA THR A 40 7.19 -3.00 14.10
C THR A 40 8.72 -3.07 14.04
N GLY A 41 9.30 -3.75 15.02
CA GLY A 41 10.74 -4.00 15.16
C GLY A 41 11.24 -5.31 14.56
N ASP A 42 10.42 -6.02 13.77
CA ASP A 42 10.78 -7.34 13.23
C ASP A 42 11.91 -7.29 12.18
N ASP A 43 12.52 -8.44 11.91
CA ASP A 43 13.61 -8.59 10.95
C ASP A 43 13.14 -8.79 9.49
N SER A 44 11.89 -8.46 9.16
CA SER A 44 11.29 -8.82 7.85
C SER A 44 11.88 -8.09 6.63
N ARG A 45 12.74 -7.10 6.83
CA ARG A 45 13.46 -6.39 5.76
C ARG A 45 14.97 -6.55 5.86
N TRP A 46 15.51 -6.36 7.06
CA TRP A 46 16.91 -6.59 7.38
C TRP A 46 17.01 -7.08 8.83
N PRO A 47 18.00 -7.91 9.16
CA PRO A 47 18.26 -8.30 10.55
C PRO A 47 18.49 -7.08 11.45
N GLU A 48 18.11 -7.20 12.72
CA GLU A 48 18.43 -6.21 13.75
C GLU A 48 19.93 -5.88 13.78
N GLY A 49 20.26 -4.58 13.94
CA GLY A 49 21.64 -4.08 13.94
C GLY A 49 22.25 -3.89 12.55
N THR A 50 21.53 -4.17 11.46
CA THR A 50 22.00 -3.82 10.11
C THR A 50 22.07 -2.29 9.98
N PHE A 51 23.25 -1.77 9.62
CA PHE A 51 23.52 -0.34 9.39
C PHE A 51 23.30 0.61 10.58
N ASP A 52 23.25 0.11 11.82
CA ASP A 52 22.98 0.91 13.03
C ASP A 52 21.68 1.75 12.93
N LEU A 53 20.71 1.22 12.18
CA LEU A 53 19.40 1.84 11.98
C LEU A 53 18.46 1.50 13.14
N ASN A 54 17.49 2.37 13.40
CA ASN A 54 16.40 2.06 14.31
C ASN A 54 15.65 0.82 13.80
N PRO A 55 15.53 -0.27 14.59
CA PRO A 55 14.86 -1.49 14.15
C PRO A 55 13.35 -1.29 13.92
N ARG A 56 12.76 -0.23 14.50
CA ARG A 56 11.32 0.06 14.42
C ARG A 56 11.00 1.00 13.27
N PHE A 57 10.32 0.48 12.25
CA PHE A 57 9.82 1.27 11.12
C PHE A 57 8.57 0.62 10.51
N GLY A 58 7.80 1.41 9.77
CA GLY A 58 6.58 0.94 9.12
C GLY A 58 6.90 0.08 7.90
N LYS A 59 6.31 -1.11 7.83
CA LYS A 59 6.61 -2.10 6.79
C LYS A 59 5.32 -2.57 6.14
N ILE A 60 5.28 -2.52 4.82
CA ILE A 60 4.19 -3.13 4.07
C ILE A 60 4.42 -4.65 4.03
N HIS A 61 3.42 -5.40 4.51
CA HIS A 61 3.39 -6.86 4.42
C HIS A 61 3.06 -7.31 3.01
N ASP A 62 3.37 -8.56 2.69
CA ASP A 62 2.90 -9.22 1.47
C ASP A 62 3.24 -8.52 0.14
N PHE A 63 4.26 -7.67 0.12
CA PHE A 63 4.69 -6.90 -1.06
C PHE A 63 5.14 -7.75 -2.27
N ASN A 64 5.25 -9.07 -2.10
CA ASN A 64 5.63 -10.00 -3.15
C ASN A 64 4.44 -10.57 -3.94
N GLN A 65 3.20 -10.39 -3.45
CA GLN A 65 1.99 -10.87 -4.11
C GLN A 65 1.64 -9.99 -5.31
N PHE A 66 1.23 -10.59 -6.43
CA PHE A 66 0.78 -9.87 -7.62
C PHE A 66 -0.02 -10.79 -8.57
N ASP A 67 -1.20 -10.36 -9.01
CA ASP A 67 -1.99 -11.07 -10.04
C ASP A 67 -1.49 -10.76 -11.46
N ALA A 68 -0.37 -11.40 -11.83
CA ALA A 68 0.23 -11.22 -13.14
C ALA A 68 -0.70 -11.60 -14.30
N THR A 69 -1.59 -12.58 -14.11
CA THR A 69 -2.47 -13.06 -15.19
C THR A 69 -3.56 -12.04 -15.49
N PHE A 70 -4.13 -11.43 -14.46
CA PHE A 70 -5.11 -10.36 -14.60
C PHE A 70 -4.56 -9.14 -15.37
N PHE A 71 -3.32 -8.74 -15.06
CA PHE A 71 -2.64 -7.63 -15.75
C PHE A 71 -1.96 -8.03 -17.07
N GLY A 72 -2.11 -9.27 -17.53
CA GLY A 72 -1.55 -9.75 -18.80
C GLY A 72 -0.03 -9.82 -18.83
N LEU A 73 0.62 -9.91 -17.67
CA LEU A 73 2.08 -10.04 -17.54
C LEU A 73 2.49 -11.51 -17.45
N PRO A 74 3.45 -11.97 -18.27
CA PRO A 74 4.04 -13.30 -18.09
C PRO A 74 4.67 -13.43 -16.70
N THR A 75 4.50 -14.57 -16.02
CA THR A 75 5.00 -14.81 -14.65
C THR A 75 6.49 -14.50 -14.53
N GLN A 76 7.30 -14.95 -15.49
CA GLN A 76 8.75 -14.74 -15.54
C GLN A 76 9.13 -13.26 -15.59
N LEU A 77 8.30 -12.43 -16.25
CA LEU A 77 8.53 -11.00 -16.31
C LEU A 77 8.08 -10.34 -15.01
N SER A 78 6.97 -10.79 -14.43
CA SER A 78 6.41 -10.22 -13.19
C SER A 78 7.38 -10.29 -12.01
N GLU A 79 8.19 -11.35 -11.92
CA GLU A 79 9.22 -11.48 -10.88
C GLU A 79 10.34 -10.44 -11.01
N ALA A 80 10.60 -9.95 -12.22
CA ALA A 80 11.59 -8.91 -12.49
C ALA A 80 11.03 -7.48 -12.35
N VAL A 81 9.70 -7.32 -12.24
CA VAL A 81 9.08 -6.01 -12.04
C VAL A 81 9.23 -5.59 -10.58
N ASP A 82 9.61 -4.31 -10.39
CA ASP A 82 9.70 -3.69 -9.07
C ASP A 82 8.42 -3.97 -8.26
N PRO A 83 8.52 -4.49 -7.02
CA PRO A 83 7.35 -4.79 -6.19
C PRO A 83 6.41 -3.61 -5.99
N GLN A 84 6.92 -2.37 -5.95
CA GLN A 84 6.10 -1.16 -5.84
C GLN A 84 5.26 -0.93 -7.09
N ALA A 85 5.81 -1.20 -8.27
CA ALA A 85 5.06 -1.07 -9.52
C ALA A 85 3.95 -2.14 -9.62
N ARG A 86 4.25 -3.37 -9.21
CA ARG A 86 3.24 -4.46 -9.13
C ARG A 86 2.10 -4.09 -8.19
N MET A 87 2.43 -3.65 -7.00
CA MET A 87 1.44 -3.23 -6.00
C MET A 87 0.64 -2.00 -6.45
N LEU A 88 1.28 -1.04 -7.12
CA LEU A 88 0.61 0.16 -7.63
C LEU A 88 -0.47 -0.18 -8.66
N LEU A 89 -0.24 -1.18 -9.53
CA LEU A 89 -1.23 -1.62 -10.50
C LEU A 89 -2.51 -2.13 -9.82
N GLU A 90 -2.36 -2.97 -8.79
CA GLU A 90 -3.48 -3.47 -7.99
C GLU A 90 -4.19 -2.36 -7.23
N ILE A 91 -3.45 -1.52 -6.50
CA ILE A 91 -4.02 -0.41 -5.72
C ILE A 91 -4.76 0.57 -6.62
N THR A 92 -4.23 0.87 -7.81
CA THR A 92 -4.90 1.78 -8.75
C THR A 92 -6.21 1.18 -9.25
N TYR A 93 -6.23 -0.14 -9.49
CA TYR A 93 -7.46 -0.83 -9.87
C TYR A 93 -8.50 -0.82 -8.73
N GLU A 94 -8.07 -1.04 -7.48
CA GLU A 94 -8.95 -0.98 -6.30
C GLU A 94 -9.50 0.43 -6.02
N ALA A 95 -8.78 1.47 -6.41
CA ALA A 95 -9.16 2.87 -6.17
C ALA A 95 -10.19 3.42 -7.18
N ILE A 96 -10.38 2.74 -8.31
CA ILE A 96 -11.28 3.15 -9.41
C ILE A 96 -12.62 2.45 -9.27
#